data_AF-X0VPM6-F1
#
_entry.id   AF-X0VPM6-F1
#
_cell.length_a   1.000
_cell.length_b   1.000
_cell.length_c   1.000
_cell.angle_alpha   90.00
_cell.angle_beta   90.00
_cell.angle_gamma   90.00
#
_symmetry.space_group_name_H-M   'P 1'
#
loop_
_entity.id
_entity.type
_entity.pdbx_description
1 polymer ?
#
loop_
_entity_poly.entity_id
_entity_poly.type
_entity_poly.pdbx_seq_one_letter_code
_entity_poly.pdbx_strand_id
1 'polypeptide(L)'
;DRVEDSKWQEEILLEIKKLAEVSYKVPAQVIIVSNEVGMGLIPDNPLGRVYRDILGRANSMIADKADEVFMMVSGIPLKIKG
;
A
#
# COMPACT_ATOMS: atom_id res chain seq x y z
N ASP A 1 -1.30 -1.06 -25.16
CA ASP A 1 -0.76 0.09 -24.39
C ASP A 1 -0.03 -0.42 -23.14
N ARG A 2 1.02 0.22 -22.60
CA ARG A 2 1.72 -0.32 -21.39
C ARG A 2 0.80 -0.42 -20.17
N VAL A 3 -0.27 0.36 -20.15
CA VAL A 3 -1.30 0.32 -19.08
C VAL A 3 -2.19 -0.92 -19.18
N GLU A 4 -2.36 -1.50 -20.38
CA GLU A 4 -3.18 -2.70 -20.60
C GLU A 4 -2.42 -4.00 -20.32
N ASP A 5 -1.09 -3.98 -20.39
CA ASP A 5 -0.25 -5.09 -19.99
C ASP A 5 -0.22 -5.18 -18.44
N SER A 6 -0.94 -6.14 -17.86
CA SER A 6 -1.07 -6.27 -16.39
C SER A 6 0.18 -6.81 -15.72
N LYS A 7 1.14 -7.35 -16.48
CA LYS A 7 2.27 -8.09 -15.93
C LYS A 7 3.12 -7.27 -14.97
N TRP A 8 3.38 -6.00 -15.29
CA TRP A 8 4.15 -5.12 -14.40
C TRP A 8 3.41 -4.80 -13.11
N GLN A 9 2.08 -4.78 -13.12
CA GLN A 9 1.28 -4.57 -11.90
C GLN A 9 1.42 -5.77 -10.96
N GLU A 10 1.40 -6.98 -11.51
CA GLU A 10 1.64 -8.21 -10.76
C GLU A 10 3.05 -8.27 -10.18
N GLU A 11 4.06 -7.85 -10.94
CA GLU A 11 5.45 -7.76 -10.48
C GLU A 11 5.58 -6.79 -9.29
N ILE A 12 4.92 -5.62 -9.34
CA ILE A 12 4.89 -4.69 -8.20
C ILE A 12 4.25 -5.33 -6.98
N LEU A 13 3.07 -5.94 -7.13
CA LEU A 13 2.36 -6.56 -6.02
C LEU A 13 3.15 -7.73 -5.42
N LEU A 14 3.90 -8.47 -6.24
CA LEU A 14 4.78 -9.52 -5.77
C LEU A 14 5.92 -8.96 -4.90
N GLU A 15 6.53 -7.85 -5.29
CA GLU A 15 7.58 -7.21 -4.49
C GLU A 15 7.04 -6.62 -3.19
N ILE A 16 5.84 -6.02 -3.21
CA ILE A 16 5.18 -5.56 -1.97
C ILE A 16 4.91 -6.73 -1.02
N LYS A 17 4.45 -7.88 -1.55
CA LYS A 17 4.24 -9.07 -0.73
C LYS A 17 5.55 -9.56 -0.08
N LYS A 18 6.66 -9.55 -0.83
CA LYS A 18 7.98 -9.90 -0.29
C LYS A 18 8.43 -8.91 0.78
N LEU A 19 8.23 -7.62 0.55
CA LEU A 19 8.52 -6.57 1.53
C LEU A 19 7.73 -6.82 2.82
N ALA A 20 6.41 -7.03 2.73
CA ALA A 20 5.56 -7.32 3.89
C ALA A 20 6.07 -8.51 4.71
N GLU A 21 6.44 -9.61 4.03
CA GLU A 21 6.96 -10.82 4.67
C GLU A 21 8.32 -10.60 5.36
N VAL A 22 9.25 -9.89 4.72
CA VAL A 22 10.58 -9.64 5.30
C VAL A 22 10.48 -8.66 6.46
N SER A 23 9.70 -7.59 6.32
CA SER A 23 9.46 -6.60 7.37
C SER A 23 8.83 -7.22 8.61
N TYR A 24 7.99 -8.24 8.47
CA TYR A 24 7.40 -8.97 9.59
C TYR A 24 8.37 -9.95 10.27
N LYS A 25 9.32 -10.53 9.53
CA LYS A 25 10.23 -11.58 10.04
C LYS A 25 11.53 -11.04 10.64
N VAL A 26 11.94 -9.84 10.26
CA VAL A 26 13.21 -9.28 10.72
C VAL A 26 13.12 -8.94 12.22
N PRO A 27 14.15 -9.25 13.03
CA PRO A 27 14.18 -8.90 14.45
C PRO A 27 14.57 -7.42 14.64
N ALA A 28 13.83 -6.52 14.00
CA ALA A 28 14.03 -5.08 14.08
C ALA A 28 12.67 -4.37 14.08
N GLN A 29 12.62 -3.16 14.65
CA GLN A 29 11.44 -2.33 14.54
C GLN A 29 11.35 -1.75 13.13
N VAL A 30 10.29 -2.10 12.39
CA VAL A 30 10.06 -1.62 11.03
C VAL A 30 8.86 -0.68 11.02
N ILE A 31 9.07 0.55 10.54
CA ILE A 31 8.01 1.53 10.34
C ILE A 31 7.87 1.76 8.84
N ILE A 32 6.69 1.47 8.30
CA ILE A 32 6.36 1.71 6.90
C ILE A 32 5.38 2.87 6.83
N VAL A 33 5.73 3.89 6.05
CA VAL A 33 4.87 5.05 5.81
C VAL A 33 4.37 4.99 4.37
N SER A 34 3.06 5.11 4.20
CA SER A 34 2.42 5.15 2.90
C SER A 34 1.28 6.19 2.90
N ASN A 35 0.81 6.55 1.71
CA ASN A 35 -0.27 7.50 1.52
C ASN A 35 -1.61 6.79 1.32
N GLU A 36 -2.68 7.41 1.79
CA GLU A 36 -4.05 7.05 1.43
C GLU A 36 -4.51 7.94 0.25
N VAL A 37 -4.83 7.32 -0.88
CA VAL A 37 -5.23 8.02 -2.13
C VAL A 37 -6.62 7.59 -2.62
N GLY A 38 -7.27 6.67 -1.92
CA GLY A 38 -8.57 6.09 -2.24
C GLY A 38 -9.77 6.93 -1.78
N MET A 39 -9.57 7.96 -0.96
CA MET A 39 -10.65 8.79 -0.42
C MET A 39 -11.03 10.01 -1.29
N GLY A 40 -10.33 10.20 -2.42
CA GLY A 40 -10.60 11.29 -3.37
C GLY A 40 -11.38 10.85 -4.60
N LEU A 41 -11.50 11.76 -5.58
CA LEU A 41 -12.04 11.47 -6.90
C LEU A 41 -11.19 10.43 -7.65
N ILE A 42 -11.82 9.72 -8.58
CA ILE A 42 -11.14 8.80 -9.48
C ILE A 42 -10.39 9.64 -10.54
N PRO A 43 -9.09 9.39 -10.78
CA PRO A 43 -8.36 10.12 -11.81
C PRO A 43 -8.91 9.87 -13.22
N ASP A 44 -8.98 10.93 -14.02
CA ASP A 44 -9.43 10.84 -15.43
C ASP A 44 -8.42 10.10 -16.30
N ASN A 45 -7.14 10.12 -15.92
CA ASN A 45 -6.08 9.45 -16.65
C ASN A 45 -5.95 7.95 -16.24
N PRO A 46 -5.77 7.03 -17.21
CA PRO A 46 -5.69 5.59 -16.93
C PRO A 46 -4.58 5.20 -15.94
N LEU A 47 -3.40 5.82 -16.05
CA LEU A 47 -2.26 5.52 -15.18
C LEU A 47 -2.55 5.86 -13.72
N GLY A 48 -3.25 6.98 -13.47
CA GLY A 48 -3.65 7.42 -12.14
C GLY A 48 -4.63 6.47 -11.48
N ARG A 49 -5.55 5.88 -12.26
CA ARG A 49 -6.45 4.82 -11.75
C ARG A 49 -5.66 3.58 -11.34
N VAL A 50 -4.76 3.11 -12.21
CA VAL A 50 -3.92 1.95 -11.90
C VAL A 50 -3.02 2.21 -10.68
N TYR A 51 -2.41 3.40 -10.58
CA TYR A 51 -1.61 3.78 -9.41
C TYR A 51 -2.42 3.74 -8.12
N ARG A 52 -3.62 4.35 -8.12
CA ARG A 52 -4.54 4.34 -6.98
C ARG A 52 -4.89 2.91 -6.56
N ASP A 53 -5.22 2.05 -7.51
CA ASP A 53 -5.64 0.67 -7.23
C ASP A 53 -4.48 -0.18 -6.69
N ILE A 54 -3.28 -0.06 -7.29
CA ILE A 54 -2.08 -0.77 -6.82
C ILE A 54 -1.69 -0.30 -5.43
N LEU A 55 -1.70 1.01 -5.16
CA LEU A 55 -1.35 1.54 -3.84
C LEU A 55 -2.31 1.07 -2.75
N GLY A 56 -3.63 1.04 -3.04
CA GLY A 56 -4.62 0.51 -2.11
C GLY A 56 -4.39 -0.97 -1.79
N ARG A 57 -4.10 -1.80 -2.80
CA ARG A 57 -3.74 -3.22 -2.61
C ARG A 57 -2.45 -3.37 -1.82
N ALA A 58 -1.44 -2.57 -2.12
CA ALA A 58 -0.16 -2.59 -1.42
C ALA A 58 -0.34 -2.25 0.07
N ASN A 59 -1.08 -1.17 0.37
CA ASN A 59 -1.40 -0.78 1.74
C ASN A 59 -2.13 -1.89 2.50
N SER A 60 -3.10 -2.56 1.86
CA SER A 60 -3.82 -3.69 2.46
C SER A 60 -2.89 -4.88 2.76
N MET A 61 -1.94 -5.20 1.87
CA MET A 61 -0.99 -6.31 2.08
C MET A 61 -0.02 -6.02 3.23
N ILE A 62 0.45 -4.79 3.35
CA ILE A 62 1.32 -4.36 4.45
C ILE A 62 0.54 -4.35 5.77
N ALA A 63 -0.67 -3.79 5.77
CA ALA A 63 -1.54 -3.73 6.95
C ALA A 63 -1.94 -5.11 7.48
N ASP A 64 -2.11 -6.11 6.61
CA ASP A 64 -2.37 -7.50 7.01
C ASP A 64 -1.24 -8.07 7.90
N LYS A 65 0.02 -7.76 7.57
CA LYS A 65 1.20 -8.23 8.30
C LYS A 65 1.65 -7.34 9.45
N ALA A 66 1.32 -6.05 9.41
CA ALA A 66 1.74 -5.10 10.44
C ALA A 66 1.14 -5.44 11.82
N ASP A 67 1.90 -5.32 12.89
CA ASP A 67 1.37 -5.48 14.26
C ASP A 67 0.39 -4.35 14.60
N GLU A 68 0.73 -3.11 14.20
CA GLU A 68 -0.09 -1.93 14.40
C GLU A 68 -0.25 -1.15 13.09
N VAL A 69 -1.43 -0.54 12.89
CA VAL A 69 -1.69 0.32 11.74
C VAL A 69 -2.34 1.61 12.22
N PHE A 70 -1.80 2.72 11.74
CA PHE A 70 -2.27 4.06 12.08
C PHE A 70 -2.61 4.84 10.81
N MET A 71 -3.75 5.53 10.85
CA MET A 71 -4.07 6.58 9.89
C MET A 71 -3.78 7.94 10.52
N MET A 72 -2.96 8.75 9.85
CA MET A 72 -2.63 10.09 10.33
C MET A 72 -3.58 11.13 9.73
N VAL A 73 -4.29 11.88 10.57
CA VAL A 73 -5.21 12.95 10.14
C VAL A 73 -4.84 14.24 10.86
N SER A 74 -4.38 15.25 10.12
CA SER A 74 -3.93 16.54 10.70
C SER A 74 -2.89 16.38 11.83
N GLY A 75 -1.99 15.41 11.70
CA GLY A 75 -0.98 15.09 12.71
C GLY A 75 -1.47 14.25 13.89
N ILE A 76 -2.75 13.88 13.92
CA ILE A 76 -3.37 13.07 14.96
C ILE A 76 -3.39 11.60 14.51
N PRO A 77 -2.83 10.66 15.29
CA PRO A 77 -2.86 9.24 14.96
C PRO A 77 -4.22 8.62 15.28
N LEU A 78 -4.79 7.90 14.33
CA LEU A 78 -5.95 7.03 14.50
C LEU A 78 -5.49 5.58 14.37
N LYS A 79 -5.41 4.84 15.49
CA LYS A 79 -5.08 3.41 15.47
C LYS A 79 -6.25 2.62 14.88
N ILE A 80 -6.03 1.92 13.77
CA ILE A 80 -7.05 1.10 13.07
C ILE A 80 -6.80 -0.41 13.18
N LYS A 81 -5.60 -0.81 13.61
CA LYS A 81 -5.24 -2.20 13.94
C LYS A 81 -4.23 -2.20 15.09
N GLY A 82 -4.34 -3.18 15.99
CA GLY A 82 -3.27 -3.65 16.87
C GLY A 82 -3.76 -3.95 18.27
#